data_AF-A0A2D5PI57-F1
#
_entry.id   AF-A0A2D5PI57-F1
#
_cell.length_a   1.000
_cell.length_b   1.000
_cell.length_c   1.000
_cell.angle_alpha   90.00
_cell.angle_beta   90.00
_cell.angle_gamma   90.00
#
_symmetry.space_group_name_H-M   'P 1'
#
loop_
_entity.id
_entity.type
_entity.pdbx_description
1 polymer ?
#
loop_
_entity_poly.entity_id
_entity_poly.type
_entity_poly.pdbx_seq_one_letter_code
_entity_poly.pdbx_strand_id
1 'polypeptide(L)'
;MSNHLKGYTSFQKRVIKGLAELIEERPFSYKKTSNNHIEIKIKGIDRVFYSSGTPSDHRSYDNFLSDVRSTLRQQSEPEPVLLLSGKDGPETDKDSIDDRRQASLNKITRTIIKRIRMSIEKIQQDEWKAVLSEDDAHDNIIRTFRDNLVEREIQLAMKLKKEKDYFPTAMIKQTRSTIGDHLDFMLPTPAYYHDLLKKKLVPAFGDKADPEEKDDVSSGQPDNPEKGTSPQVTVQPEDRDQGMNLRQLVRAKRNKRLSEIKKLSKSEISSLVEDFQNALEQKHEEDIQDLVAQIKEKGITLAEIQERLE
;
A
#
# COMPACT_ATOMS: atom_id res chain seq x y z
N MET A 1 22.13 -15.72 -12.06
CA MET A 1 22.08 -14.32 -11.58
C MET A 1 20.63 -13.86 -11.52
N SER A 2 20.28 -13.00 -10.56
CA SER A 2 18.89 -12.71 -10.15
C SER A 2 18.09 -11.88 -11.17
N ASN A 3 16.83 -12.24 -11.42
CA ASN A 3 16.00 -11.58 -12.45
C ASN A 3 15.69 -10.10 -12.15
N HIS A 4 15.42 -9.71 -10.89
CA HIS A 4 15.06 -8.33 -10.49
C HIS A 4 16.16 -7.27 -10.77
N LEU A 5 17.41 -7.69 -11.04
CA LEU A 5 18.48 -6.76 -11.42
C LEU A 5 18.70 -6.69 -12.94
N LYS A 6 17.92 -7.40 -13.77
CA LYS A 6 18.13 -7.41 -15.23
C LYS A 6 17.98 -6.04 -15.88
N GLY A 7 17.06 -5.19 -15.39
CA GLY A 7 16.84 -3.82 -15.89
C GLY A 7 17.81 -2.74 -15.39
N TYR A 8 18.79 -3.11 -14.54
CA TYR A 8 19.74 -2.18 -13.91
C TYR A 8 21.15 -2.28 -14.51
N THR A 9 21.86 -1.15 -14.63
CA THR A 9 23.25 -1.10 -15.10
C THR A 9 24.23 -1.71 -14.09
N SER A 10 25.47 -1.97 -14.49
CA SER A 10 26.54 -2.47 -13.60
C SER A 10 26.80 -1.51 -12.42
N PHE A 11 26.86 -0.21 -12.69
CA PHE A 11 26.97 0.85 -11.69
C PHE A 11 25.81 0.83 -10.70
N GLN A 12 24.57 0.79 -11.22
CA GLN A 12 23.35 0.73 -10.43
C GLN A 12 23.30 -0.49 -9.50
N LYS A 13 23.69 -1.68 -10.00
CA LYS A 13 23.85 -2.90 -9.21
C LYS A 13 24.90 -2.74 -8.10
N ARG A 14 26.02 -2.07 -8.38
CA ARG A 14 27.07 -1.77 -7.40
C ARG A 14 26.56 -0.84 -6.30
N VAL A 15 25.84 0.23 -6.65
CA VAL A 15 25.20 1.15 -5.69
C VAL A 15 24.22 0.41 -4.77
N ILE A 16 23.28 -0.38 -5.32
CA ILE A 16 22.31 -1.15 -4.52
C ILE A 16 23.02 -2.12 -3.57
N LYS A 17 24.08 -2.81 -4.03
CA LYS A 17 24.85 -3.73 -3.20
C LYS A 17 25.61 -3.00 -2.08
N GLY A 18 26.35 -1.94 -2.41
CA GLY A 18 27.11 -1.16 -1.43
C GLY A 18 26.23 -0.48 -0.40
N LEU A 19 25.02 -0.04 -0.80
CA LEU A 19 24.01 0.46 0.11
C LEU A 19 23.46 -0.64 1.03
N ALA A 20 23.18 -1.84 0.50
CA ALA A 20 22.71 -2.97 1.30
C ALA A 20 23.74 -3.44 2.36
N GLU A 21 25.02 -3.29 2.05
CA GLU A 21 26.15 -3.57 2.93
C GLU A 21 26.35 -2.44 3.96
N LEU A 22 26.17 -1.18 3.57
CA LEU A 22 26.29 -0.02 4.46
C LEU A 22 25.15 0.09 5.50
N ILE A 23 23.93 -0.26 5.10
CA ILE A 23 22.72 0.00 5.88
C ILE A 23 22.33 -1.18 6.78
N GLU A 24 22.84 -2.38 6.48
CA GLU A 24 22.56 -3.70 7.09
C GLU A 24 21.10 -3.94 7.47
N GLU A 25 20.67 -3.37 8.59
CA GLU A 25 19.40 -3.62 9.28
C GLU A 25 18.32 -2.56 9.03
N ARG A 26 18.62 -1.36 8.51
CA ARG A 26 17.52 -0.41 8.21
C ARG A 26 16.78 -0.79 6.91
N PRO A 27 15.44 -0.74 6.88
CA PRO A 27 14.70 -0.85 5.63
C PRO A 27 15.07 0.27 4.65
N PHE A 28 15.27 -0.09 3.39
CA PHE A 28 15.42 0.85 2.29
C PHE A 28 14.70 0.29 1.05
N SER A 29 14.23 1.18 0.21
CA SER A 29 13.60 0.88 -1.07
C SER A 29 14.32 1.65 -2.18
N TYR A 30 14.30 1.08 -3.39
CA TYR A 30 14.96 1.66 -4.55
C TYR A 30 14.06 1.52 -5.78
N LYS A 31 14.01 2.57 -6.61
CA LYS A 31 13.24 2.60 -7.85
C LYS A 31 14.06 3.27 -8.96
N LYS A 32 13.80 2.88 -10.21
CA LYS A 32 14.42 3.50 -11.37
C LYS A 32 13.60 4.74 -11.78
N THR A 33 14.27 5.88 -11.94
CA THR A 33 13.65 7.13 -12.41
C THR A 33 13.56 7.17 -13.94
N SER A 34 12.76 8.10 -14.49
CA SER A 34 12.67 8.38 -15.93
C SER A 34 14.05 8.59 -16.57
N ASN A 35 14.95 9.25 -15.84
CA ASN A 35 16.27 9.65 -16.32
C ASN A 35 17.33 8.55 -16.15
N ASN A 36 16.93 7.29 -15.96
CA ASN A 36 17.82 6.14 -15.77
C ASN A 36 18.78 6.27 -14.57
N HIS A 37 18.41 7.07 -13.55
CA HIS A 37 19.06 7.06 -12.24
C HIS A 37 18.25 6.17 -11.27
N ILE A 38 18.83 5.80 -10.13
CA ILE A 38 18.08 5.17 -9.04
C ILE A 38 17.69 6.25 -8.03
N GLU A 39 16.42 6.26 -7.64
CA GLU A 39 15.87 6.90 -6.45
C GLU A 39 15.92 5.91 -5.28
N ILE A 40 16.52 6.31 -4.16
CA ILE A 40 16.72 5.49 -2.96
C ILE A 40 16.08 6.19 -1.76
N LYS A 41 15.24 5.47 -1.02
CA LYS A 41 14.63 5.91 0.25
C LYS A 41 15.06 4.99 1.37
N ILE A 42 15.36 5.54 2.53
CA ILE A 42 15.84 4.80 3.70
C ILE A 42 14.91 5.13 4.88
N LYS A 43 14.44 4.12 5.61
CA LYS A 43 13.58 4.32 6.79
C LYS A 43 14.34 5.15 7.84
N GLY A 44 13.74 6.27 8.26
CA GLY A 44 14.36 7.22 9.19
C GLY A 44 15.30 8.24 8.54
N ILE A 45 15.24 8.45 7.22
CA ILE A 45 15.84 9.61 6.55
C ILE A 45 14.79 10.20 5.59
N ASP A 46 14.34 11.44 5.83
CA ASP A 46 13.38 12.14 4.97
C ASP A 46 13.97 12.54 3.61
N ARG A 47 15.30 12.61 3.51
CA ARG A 47 16.01 12.89 2.26
C ARG A 47 16.02 11.68 1.33
N VAL A 48 15.50 11.89 0.13
CA VAL A 48 15.62 10.93 -0.98
C VAL A 48 16.99 11.07 -1.64
N PHE A 49 17.68 9.95 -1.86
CA PHE A 49 18.99 9.94 -2.53
C PHE A 49 18.84 9.55 -4.00
N TYR A 50 19.55 10.25 -4.88
CA TYR A 50 19.60 9.95 -6.30
C TYR A 50 21.01 9.56 -6.72
N SER A 51 21.14 8.52 -7.54
CA SER A 51 22.44 8.11 -8.10
C SER A 51 22.86 9.07 -9.24
N SER A 52 23.36 10.26 -8.89
CA SER A 52 23.69 11.36 -9.83
C SER A 52 24.85 11.07 -10.79
N GLY A 53 25.58 9.96 -10.61
CA GLY A 53 26.69 9.55 -11.48
C GLY A 53 26.26 9.05 -12.85
N THR A 54 26.99 9.49 -13.89
CA THR A 54 27.08 8.75 -15.16
C THR A 54 27.97 7.52 -14.99
N PRO A 55 27.80 6.43 -15.78
CA PRO A 55 28.60 5.22 -15.64
C PRO A 55 30.12 5.38 -15.84
N SER A 56 30.56 6.53 -16.36
CA SER A 56 31.96 6.90 -16.57
C SER A 56 32.61 7.59 -15.36
N ASP A 57 31.85 8.14 -14.42
CA ASP A 57 32.42 8.74 -13.21
C ASP A 57 32.66 7.68 -12.13
N HIS A 58 33.92 7.27 -12.00
CA HIS A 58 34.39 6.34 -10.97
C HIS A 58 34.18 6.85 -9.54
N ARG A 59 34.18 8.16 -9.29
CA ARG A 59 34.01 8.75 -7.94
C ARG A 59 32.56 8.87 -7.51
N SER A 60 31.62 8.88 -8.46
CA SER A 60 30.19 9.02 -8.16
C SER A 60 29.66 7.97 -7.19
N TYR A 61 30.19 6.75 -7.22
CA TYR A 61 29.85 5.68 -6.27
C TYR A 61 30.28 6.01 -4.83
N ASP A 62 31.55 6.43 -4.65
CA ASP A 62 32.10 6.74 -3.33
C ASP A 62 31.53 8.05 -2.77
N ASN A 63 31.28 9.04 -3.63
CA ASN A 63 30.56 10.27 -3.28
C ASN A 63 29.14 9.96 -2.79
N PHE A 64 28.40 9.13 -3.53
CA PHE A 64 27.04 8.71 -3.16
C PHE A 64 27.01 7.99 -1.80
N LEU A 65 27.90 7.00 -1.59
CA LEU A 65 27.97 6.30 -0.30
C LEU A 65 28.44 7.19 0.84
N SER A 66 29.29 8.19 0.57
CA SER A 66 29.74 9.16 1.57
C SER A 66 28.63 10.12 1.98
N ASP A 67 27.78 10.56 1.05
CA ASP A 67 26.60 11.38 1.32
C ASP A 67 25.56 10.61 2.17
N VAL A 68 25.30 9.33 1.83
CA VAL A 68 24.46 8.44 2.65
C VAL A 68 25.07 8.21 4.03
N ARG A 69 26.39 7.95 4.14
CA ARG A 69 27.10 7.81 5.42
C ARG A 69 26.98 9.07 6.29
N SER A 70 27.19 10.23 5.70
CA SER A 70 27.11 11.53 6.39
C SER A 70 25.70 11.76 6.92
N THR A 71 24.68 11.54 6.08
CA THR A 71 23.28 11.71 6.48
C THR A 71 22.85 10.69 7.56
N LEU A 72 23.29 9.44 7.47
CA LEU A 72 23.08 8.44 8.53
C LEU A 72 23.71 8.88 9.86
N ARG A 73 24.94 9.40 9.82
CA ARG A 73 25.66 9.94 11.00
C ARG A 73 25.06 11.22 11.59
N GLN A 74 24.28 11.97 10.81
CA GLN A 74 23.54 13.15 11.29
C GLN A 74 22.19 12.77 11.92
N GLN A 75 21.66 11.58 11.64
CA GLN A 75 20.38 11.07 12.14
C GLN A 75 20.54 10.09 13.31
N SER A 76 21.71 9.45 13.45
CA SER A 76 22.18 9.04 14.78
C SER A 76 22.68 10.29 15.49
N GLU A 77 22.08 10.68 16.62
CA GLU A 77 22.77 11.61 17.51
C GLU A 77 24.16 11.04 17.85
N PRO A 78 25.20 11.89 17.97
CA PRO A 78 26.46 11.43 18.49
C PRO A 78 26.25 11.10 19.98
N GLU A 79 26.06 9.82 20.30
CA GLU A 79 26.31 9.36 21.66
C GLU A 79 27.72 9.83 22.04
N PRO A 80 27.88 10.68 23.07
CA PRO A 80 29.20 10.93 23.61
C PRO A 80 29.69 9.59 24.16
N VAL A 81 30.78 9.06 23.60
CA VAL A 81 31.39 7.81 24.06
C VAL A 81 31.91 8.02 25.48
N LEU A 82 31.05 7.80 26.47
CA LEU A 82 31.43 7.69 27.86
C LEU A 82 32.21 6.38 27.99
N LEU A 83 33.53 6.51 27.94
CA LEU A 83 34.48 5.49 28.37
C LEU A 83 34.36 5.24 29.88
N LEU A 84 33.26 4.63 30.29
CA LEU A 84 33.10 4.07 31.63
C LEU A 84 33.74 2.68 31.65
N SER A 85 35.05 2.71 31.89
CA SER A 85 35.78 1.58 32.46
C SER A 85 35.10 1.13 33.76
N GLY A 86 34.99 -0.19 33.96
CA GLY A 86 34.60 -0.77 35.24
C GLY A 86 33.32 -1.60 35.23
N LYS A 87 33.44 -2.87 34.81
CA LYS A 87 32.60 -3.96 35.34
C LYS A 87 33.33 -5.30 35.23
N ASP A 88 34.33 -5.47 36.09
CA ASP A 88 34.77 -6.81 36.49
C ASP A 88 33.63 -7.48 37.27
N GLY A 89 32.87 -8.32 36.57
CA GLY A 89 31.88 -9.23 37.13
C GLY A 89 31.97 -10.55 36.38
N PRO A 90 31.75 -11.70 37.04
CA PRO A 90 31.91 -13.00 36.38
C PRO A 90 30.85 -13.16 35.28
N GLU A 91 31.30 -13.17 34.02
CA GLU A 91 30.45 -13.44 32.86
C GLU A 91 29.78 -14.82 33.03
N THR A 92 28.45 -14.82 33.11
CA THR A 92 27.69 -16.08 33.16
C THR A 92 27.51 -16.63 31.76
N ASP A 93 27.88 -17.90 31.52
CA ASP A 93 27.81 -18.59 30.22
C ASP A 93 26.48 -18.40 29.45
N LYS A 94 25.37 -18.14 30.17
CA LYS A 94 24.04 -17.90 29.59
C LYS A 94 24.00 -16.71 28.63
N ASP A 95 24.67 -15.61 28.95
CA ASP A 95 24.65 -14.39 28.13
C ASP A 95 25.30 -14.69 26.76
N SER A 96 26.41 -15.43 26.77
CA SER A 96 27.09 -15.90 25.55
C SER A 96 26.24 -16.84 24.67
N ILE A 97 25.29 -17.57 25.25
CA ILE A 97 24.41 -18.50 24.53
C ILE A 97 23.26 -17.74 23.87
N ASP A 98 22.65 -16.78 24.57
CA ASP A 98 21.59 -15.96 23.99
C ASP A 98 22.14 -14.99 22.92
N ASP A 99 23.37 -14.46 23.08
CA ASP A 99 24.07 -13.73 22.02
C ASP A 99 24.30 -14.57 20.76
N ARG A 100 24.74 -15.83 20.92
CA ARG A 100 24.90 -16.76 19.78
C ARG A 100 23.58 -17.07 19.08
N ARG A 101 22.49 -17.23 19.85
CA ARG A 101 21.14 -17.43 19.31
C ARG A 101 20.63 -16.20 18.58
N GLN A 102 20.83 -15.01 19.15
CA GLN A 102 20.47 -13.75 18.53
C GLN A 102 21.27 -13.50 17.25
N ALA A 103 22.57 -13.77 17.24
CA ALA A 103 23.40 -13.71 16.02
C ALA A 103 22.92 -14.70 14.94
N SER A 104 22.51 -15.91 15.32
CA SER A 104 21.89 -16.89 14.41
C SER A 104 20.56 -16.37 13.83
N LEU A 105 19.70 -15.76 14.64
CA LEU A 105 18.45 -15.16 14.16
C LEU A 105 18.70 -13.94 13.27
N ASN A 106 19.63 -13.05 13.63
CA ASN A 106 20.02 -11.91 12.79
C ASN A 106 20.53 -12.38 11.41
N LYS A 107 21.29 -13.49 11.35
CA LYS A 107 21.71 -14.13 10.09
C LYS A 107 20.54 -14.71 9.28
N ILE A 108 19.55 -15.31 9.94
CA ILE A 108 18.30 -15.77 9.31
C ILE A 108 17.52 -14.57 8.75
N THR A 109 17.28 -13.54 9.57
CA THR A 109 16.61 -12.28 9.21
C THR A 109 17.25 -11.64 7.98
N ARG A 110 18.57 -11.42 7.99
CA ARG A 110 19.34 -10.88 6.84
C ARG A 110 19.19 -11.75 5.58
N THR A 111 19.12 -13.07 5.74
CA THR A 111 18.91 -14.01 4.63
C THR A 111 17.50 -13.93 4.04
N ILE A 112 16.47 -13.83 4.89
CA ILE A 112 15.06 -13.67 4.48
C ILE A 112 14.86 -12.32 3.80
N ILE A 113 15.32 -11.21 4.40
CA ILE A 113 15.23 -9.87 3.80
C ILE A 113 15.91 -9.85 2.43
N LYS A 114 17.08 -10.47 2.30
CA LYS A 114 17.77 -10.62 1.02
C LYS A 114 16.93 -11.41 0.01
N ARG A 115 16.31 -12.53 0.40
CA ARG A 115 15.43 -13.33 -0.47
C ARG A 115 14.21 -12.50 -0.92
N ILE A 116 13.53 -11.83 -0.01
CA ILE A 116 12.39 -10.93 -0.29
C ILE A 116 12.80 -9.82 -1.26
N ARG A 117 13.92 -9.12 -1.02
CA ARG A 117 14.49 -8.13 -1.97
C ARG A 117 14.72 -8.74 -3.35
N MET A 118 15.15 -10.00 -3.42
CA MET A 118 15.42 -10.69 -4.68
C MET A 118 14.17 -11.13 -5.46
N SER A 119 13.01 -11.21 -4.80
CA SER A 119 11.72 -11.61 -5.38
C SER A 119 10.64 -10.52 -5.29
N ILE A 120 10.99 -9.28 -4.93
CA ILE A 120 10.06 -8.20 -4.61
C ILE A 120 9.03 -7.92 -5.73
N GLU A 121 9.47 -7.96 -6.99
CA GLU A 121 8.59 -7.80 -8.16
C GLU A 121 7.54 -8.91 -8.28
N LYS A 122 7.91 -10.16 -7.94
CA LYS A 122 6.98 -11.29 -7.92
C LYS A 122 6.01 -11.18 -6.76
N ILE A 123 6.52 -10.85 -5.56
CA ILE A 123 5.70 -10.63 -4.37
C ILE A 123 4.65 -9.54 -4.64
N GLN A 124 5.04 -8.44 -5.29
CA GLN A 124 4.12 -7.37 -5.69
C GLN A 124 3.08 -7.83 -6.72
N GLN A 125 3.45 -8.68 -7.69
CA GLN A 125 2.50 -9.27 -8.64
C GLN A 125 1.52 -10.25 -7.98
N ASP A 126 1.99 -11.06 -7.03
CA ASP A 126 1.17 -12.05 -6.34
C ASP A 126 0.25 -11.39 -5.30
N GLU A 127 0.72 -10.34 -4.61
CA GLU A 127 -0.11 -9.45 -3.77
C GLU A 127 -1.20 -8.76 -4.61
N TRP A 128 -0.86 -8.29 -5.81
CA TRP A 128 -1.84 -7.69 -6.73
C TRP A 128 -2.89 -8.69 -7.23
N LYS A 129 -2.51 -9.95 -7.50
CA LYS A 129 -3.46 -11.01 -7.84
C LYS A 129 -4.39 -11.33 -6.67
N ALA A 130 -3.86 -11.46 -5.45
CA ALA A 130 -4.69 -11.72 -4.26
C ALA A 130 -5.76 -10.63 -4.08
N VAL A 131 -5.37 -9.36 -4.24
CA VAL A 131 -6.27 -8.20 -4.19
C VAL A 131 -7.30 -8.15 -5.34
N LEU A 132 -7.08 -8.88 -6.44
CA LEU A 132 -8.06 -9.05 -7.53
C LEU A 132 -8.97 -10.27 -7.37
N SER A 133 -8.60 -11.25 -6.54
CA SER A 133 -9.30 -12.54 -6.44
C SER A 133 -10.28 -12.62 -5.26
N GLU A 134 -10.22 -11.69 -4.32
CA GLU A 134 -11.05 -11.65 -3.12
C GLU A 134 -11.80 -10.30 -3.04
N ASP A 135 -13.15 -10.36 -3.02
CA ASP A 135 -14.04 -9.19 -2.89
C ASP A 135 -14.04 -8.57 -1.48
N ASP A 136 -13.40 -9.23 -0.51
CA ASP A 136 -13.31 -8.77 0.88
C ASP A 136 -12.51 -7.48 1.02
N ALA A 137 -12.73 -6.77 2.14
CA ALA A 137 -12.12 -5.47 2.41
C ALA A 137 -10.59 -5.47 2.23
N HIS A 138 -10.12 -4.88 1.13
CA HIS A 138 -8.76 -5.09 0.60
C HIS A 138 -7.61 -4.68 1.54
N ASP A 139 -7.87 -3.87 2.57
CA ASP A 139 -6.90 -3.54 3.63
C ASP A 139 -6.49 -4.77 4.47
N ASN A 140 -7.39 -5.74 4.67
CA ASN A 140 -7.08 -6.95 5.42
C ASN A 140 -6.34 -7.97 4.55
N ILE A 141 -6.72 -8.12 3.27
CA ILE A 141 -6.10 -9.06 2.31
C ILE A 141 -4.59 -8.81 2.21
N ILE A 142 -4.18 -7.55 2.06
CA ILE A 142 -2.76 -7.19 1.93
C ILE A 142 -1.99 -7.52 3.23
N ARG A 143 -2.59 -7.25 4.39
CA ARG A 143 -1.96 -7.55 5.69
C ARG A 143 -1.81 -9.05 5.91
N THR A 144 -2.87 -9.84 5.71
CA THR A 144 -2.83 -11.29 5.87
C THR A 144 -1.88 -11.94 4.86
N PHE A 145 -1.84 -11.47 3.61
CA PHE A 145 -0.88 -11.93 2.60
C PHE A 145 0.57 -11.70 3.06
N ARG A 146 0.90 -10.50 3.54
CA ARG A 146 2.24 -10.17 4.05
C ARG A 146 2.62 -10.96 5.28
N ASP A 147 1.72 -11.06 6.27
CA ASP A 147 1.92 -11.88 7.46
C ASP A 147 2.19 -13.36 7.12
N ASN A 148 1.39 -13.92 6.21
CA ASN A 148 1.54 -15.30 5.74
C ASN A 148 2.85 -15.50 4.95
N LEU A 149 3.32 -14.49 4.22
CA LEU A 149 4.60 -14.52 3.52
C LEU A 149 5.77 -14.53 4.50
N VAL A 150 5.76 -13.66 5.51
CA VAL A 150 6.81 -13.61 6.54
C VAL A 150 6.85 -14.90 7.34
N GLU A 151 5.69 -15.41 7.77
CA GLU A 151 5.57 -16.68 8.49
C GLU A 151 6.12 -17.85 7.66
N ARG A 152 5.75 -17.94 6.38
CA ARG A 152 6.27 -18.96 5.44
C ARG A 152 7.79 -18.88 5.29
N GLU A 153 8.35 -17.69 5.12
CA GLU A 153 9.79 -17.51 4.93
C GLU A 153 10.61 -17.81 6.19
N ILE A 154 10.09 -17.46 7.38
CA ILE A 154 10.68 -17.87 8.67
C ILE A 154 10.65 -19.39 8.79
N GLN A 155 9.51 -20.03 8.55
CA GLN A 155 9.40 -21.50 8.62
C GLN A 155 10.32 -22.21 7.63
N LEU A 156 10.49 -21.68 6.41
CA LEU A 156 11.43 -22.22 5.43
C LEU A 156 12.89 -22.05 5.87
N ALA A 157 13.27 -20.87 6.39
CA ALA A 157 14.63 -20.63 6.87
C ALA A 157 14.96 -21.51 8.09
N MET A 158 13.99 -21.71 8.99
CA MET A 158 14.11 -22.60 10.15
C MET A 158 14.23 -24.08 9.73
N LYS A 159 13.43 -24.55 8.78
CA LYS A 159 13.53 -25.93 8.23
C LYS A 159 14.86 -26.18 7.48
N LEU A 160 15.45 -25.16 6.89
CA LEU A 160 16.75 -25.24 6.22
C LEU A 160 17.93 -25.27 7.21
N LYS A 161 17.75 -24.83 8.46
CA LYS A 161 18.78 -24.95 9.50
C LYS A 161 18.82 -26.40 10.01
N LYS A 162 19.99 -27.04 9.91
CA LYS A 162 20.20 -28.41 10.41
C LYS A 162 20.30 -28.48 11.95
N GLU A 163 20.65 -27.36 12.59
CA GLU A 163 20.72 -27.23 14.04
C GLU A 163 19.32 -26.97 14.61
N LYS A 164 18.83 -27.91 15.45
CA LYS A 164 17.57 -27.77 16.18
C LYS A 164 17.75 -26.90 17.44
N ASP A 165 18.24 -25.68 17.26
CA ASP A 165 18.30 -24.72 18.36
C ASP A 165 16.89 -24.32 18.79
N TYR A 166 16.65 -24.32 20.09
CA TYR A 166 15.43 -23.75 20.64
C TYR A 166 15.54 -22.23 20.66
N PHE A 167 14.63 -21.55 19.95
CA PHE A 167 14.50 -20.10 19.97
C PHE A 167 13.27 -19.69 20.79
N PRO A 168 13.41 -18.80 21.79
CA PRO A 168 12.28 -18.24 22.51
C PRO A 168 11.27 -17.56 21.58
N THR A 169 9.97 -17.73 21.86
CA THR A 169 8.88 -17.13 21.07
C THR A 169 9.00 -15.61 20.96
N ALA A 170 9.57 -14.93 21.96
CA ALA A 170 9.84 -13.49 21.93
C ALA A 170 10.82 -13.10 20.79
N MET A 171 11.94 -13.82 20.64
CA MET A 171 12.92 -13.55 19.58
C MET A 171 12.36 -13.87 18.18
N ILE A 172 11.51 -14.89 18.06
CA ILE A 172 10.79 -15.20 16.81
C ILE A 172 9.80 -14.08 16.47
N LYS A 173 9.05 -13.56 17.46
CA LYS A 173 8.15 -12.40 17.27
C LYS A 173 8.91 -11.15 16.86
N GLN A 174 10.06 -10.87 17.47
CA GLN A 174 10.93 -9.76 17.08
C GLN A 174 11.41 -9.93 15.63
N THR A 175 11.88 -11.13 15.28
CA THR A 175 12.29 -11.49 13.90
C THR A 175 11.16 -11.26 12.89
N ARG A 176 9.93 -11.72 13.20
CA ARG A 176 8.74 -11.49 12.37
C ARG A 176 8.42 -10.00 12.22
N SER A 177 8.48 -9.24 13.32
CA SER A 177 8.28 -7.78 13.30
C SER A 177 9.29 -7.08 12.40
N THR A 178 10.60 -7.34 12.57
CA THR A 178 11.65 -6.76 11.74
C THR A 178 11.48 -7.09 10.25
N ILE A 179 11.17 -8.35 9.91
CA ILE A 179 10.97 -8.75 8.50
C ILE A 179 9.70 -8.09 7.92
N GLY A 180 8.61 -7.97 8.70
CA GLY A 180 7.40 -7.25 8.32
C GLY A 180 7.69 -5.77 8.05
N ASP A 181 8.40 -5.10 8.96
CA ASP A 181 8.87 -3.72 8.83
C ASP A 181 9.70 -3.47 7.56
N HIS A 182 10.52 -4.44 7.16
CA HIS A 182 11.24 -4.42 5.88
C HIS A 182 10.29 -4.59 4.70
N LEU A 183 9.37 -5.56 4.76
CA LEU A 183 8.43 -5.89 3.68
C LEU A 183 7.49 -4.71 3.39
N ASP A 184 6.91 -4.11 4.42
CA ASP A 184 6.00 -2.96 4.32
C ASP A 184 6.70 -1.69 3.78
N PHE A 185 7.99 -1.52 4.06
CA PHE A 185 8.77 -0.40 3.50
C PHE A 185 9.20 -0.63 2.05
N MET A 186 9.31 -1.88 1.61
CA MET A 186 9.71 -2.24 0.24
C MET A 186 8.53 -2.33 -0.73
N LEU A 187 7.34 -2.66 -0.24
CA LEU A 187 6.11 -2.78 -1.05
C LEU A 187 5.28 -1.48 -1.05
N PRO A 188 4.34 -1.30 -2.00
CA PRO A 188 3.40 -0.19 -1.98
C PRO A 188 2.49 -0.23 -0.75
N THR A 189 1.96 0.92 -0.32
CA THR A 189 0.98 0.98 0.77
C THR A 189 -0.38 0.40 0.33
N PRO A 190 -1.22 -0.14 1.25
CA PRO A 190 -2.57 -0.60 0.91
C PRO A 190 -3.41 0.45 0.15
N ALA A 191 -3.29 1.72 0.55
CA ALA A 191 -3.94 2.85 -0.13
C ALA A 191 -3.58 2.97 -1.63
N TYR A 192 -2.34 2.63 -2.02
CA TYR A 192 -1.92 2.63 -3.43
C TYR A 192 -2.70 1.60 -4.25
N TYR A 193 -2.99 0.44 -3.68
CA TYR A 193 -3.79 -0.61 -4.34
C TYR A 193 -5.26 -0.19 -4.47
N HIS A 194 -5.86 0.40 -3.43
CA HIS A 194 -7.22 0.98 -3.51
C HIS A 194 -7.33 2.01 -4.62
N ASP A 195 -6.36 2.91 -4.77
CA ASP A 195 -6.38 3.92 -5.82
C ASP A 195 -6.12 3.33 -7.22
N LEU A 196 -5.38 2.22 -7.32
CA LEU A 196 -5.24 1.47 -8.56
C LEU A 196 -6.54 0.75 -8.97
N LEU A 197 -7.25 0.16 -8.01
CA LEU A 197 -8.53 -0.51 -8.23
C LEU A 197 -9.58 0.52 -8.67
N LYS A 198 -9.69 1.67 -7.99
CA LYS A 198 -10.52 2.80 -8.45
C LYS A 198 -10.17 3.19 -9.90
N LYS A 199 -8.88 3.34 -10.21
CA LYS A 199 -8.42 3.67 -11.58
C LYS A 199 -8.65 2.58 -12.63
N LYS A 200 -8.94 1.33 -12.22
CA LYS A 200 -9.37 0.25 -13.13
C LYS A 200 -10.88 0.09 -13.22
N LEU A 201 -11.63 0.50 -12.19
CA LEU A 201 -13.09 0.57 -12.20
C LEU A 201 -13.62 1.80 -12.98
N VAL A 202 -12.90 2.93 -12.95
CA VAL A 202 -13.25 4.14 -13.71
C VAL A 202 -13.34 3.92 -15.23
N PRO A 203 -12.37 3.27 -15.93
CA PRO A 203 -12.51 3.01 -17.37
C PRO A 203 -13.59 1.99 -17.74
N ALA A 204 -14.23 1.31 -16.76
CA ALA A 204 -15.46 0.54 -16.99
C ALA A 204 -16.73 1.43 -16.98
N PHE A 205 -16.61 2.71 -16.59
CA PHE A 205 -17.70 3.67 -16.49
C PHE A 205 -17.31 5.04 -17.08
N GLY A 206 -17.34 5.15 -18.41
CA GLY A 206 -17.53 6.44 -19.08
C GLY A 206 -16.47 6.84 -20.09
N ASP A 207 -16.60 6.32 -21.31
CA ASP A 207 -16.11 7.02 -22.51
C ASP A 207 -17.22 7.96 -23.02
N LYS A 208 -17.37 9.13 -22.38
CA LYS A 208 -18.20 10.27 -22.84
C LYS A 208 -17.62 11.63 -22.38
N ALA A 209 -16.78 12.20 -23.24
CA ALA A 209 -16.56 13.63 -23.52
C ALA A 209 -16.51 14.67 -22.36
N ASP A 210 -15.31 15.23 -22.13
CA ASP A 210 -14.88 16.62 -22.46
C ASP A 210 -15.77 17.86 -22.13
N PRO A 211 -15.18 19.09 -22.06
CA PRO A 211 -13.80 19.50 -21.74
C PRO A 211 -13.73 20.67 -20.72
N GLU A 212 -12.51 21.22 -20.57
CA GLU A 212 -12.11 22.53 -20.02
C GLU A 212 -13.13 23.49 -19.38
N GLU A 213 -12.81 23.98 -18.18
CA GLU A 213 -12.76 25.44 -17.98
C GLU A 213 -11.67 25.80 -16.94
N LYS A 214 -10.80 26.74 -17.31
CA LYS A 214 -9.99 27.53 -16.35
C LYS A 214 -10.76 28.82 -16.13
N ASP A 215 -10.81 29.32 -14.90
CA ASP A 215 -10.54 30.74 -14.69
C ASP A 215 -10.11 31.06 -13.26
N ASP A 216 -9.49 32.24 -13.13
CA ASP A 216 -8.78 32.77 -11.96
C ASP A 216 -9.69 33.72 -11.13
N VAL A 217 -9.11 34.46 -10.18
CA VAL A 217 -9.65 35.65 -9.47
C VAL A 217 -10.38 35.40 -8.12
N SER A 218 -9.56 35.28 -7.07
CA SER A 218 -9.43 36.24 -5.94
C SER A 218 -10.64 36.80 -5.15
N SER A 219 -10.47 36.82 -3.81
CA SER A 219 -11.15 37.66 -2.78
C SER A 219 -12.65 37.43 -2.52
N GLY A 220 -13.22 37.69 -1.33
CA GLY A 220 -12.69 38.12 -0.03
C GLY A 220 -13.85 38.33 0.97
N GLN A 221 -13.71 37.89 2.23
CA GLN A 221 -14.65 38.11 3.36
C GLN A 221 -14.48 39.53 3.98
N PRO A 222 -15.32 40.01 4.94
CA PRO A 222 -16.73 39.69 5.30
C PRO A 222 -17.56 40.98 5.64
N ASP A 223 -18.57 40.85 6.54
CA ASP A 223 -19.23 41.87 7.39
C ASP A 223 -20.41 42.71 6.81
N ASN A 224 -21.49 43.06 7.56
CA ASN A 224 -22.14 42.50 8.78
C ASN A 224 -23.66 42.98 8.84
N PRO A 225 -24.41 43.20 9.96
CA PRO A 225 -25.75 42.58 10.12
C PRO A 225 -26.95 43.55 10.46
N GLU A 226 -28.08 42.95 10.91
CA GLU A 226 -29.28 43.55 11.56
C GLU A 226 -30.24 44.39 10.66
N LYS A 227 -31.57 44.50 10.85
CA LYS A 227 -32.64 44.01 11.79
C LYS A 227 -33.98 44.05 10.99
N GLY A 228 -35.15 43.49 11.36
CA GLY A 228 -35.61 42.72 12.53
C GLY A 228 -37.17 42.64 12.57
N THR A 229 -37.75 42.15 13.68
CA THR A 229 -39.19 42.25 14.10
C THR A 229 -40.23 41.24 13.55
N SER A 230 -40.76 40.41 14.47
CA SER A 230 -41.92 39.49 14.36
C SER A 230 -43.26 40.23 14.68
N PRO A 231 -44.44 39.60 15.00
CA PRO A 231 -44.83 38.18 14.97
C PRO A 231 -46.24 37.87 14.37
N GLN A 232 -46.53 36.59 14.09
CA GLN A 232 -47.84 36.02 14.41
C GLN A 232 -47.77 34.49 14.59
N VAL A 233 -48.50 34.00 15.59
CA VAL A 233 -48.62 32.58 15.98
C VAL A 233 -49.87 31.99 15.33
N THR A 234 -49.81 30.76 14.78
CA THR A 234 -50.93 29.78 14.74
C THR A 234 -50.45 28.41 14.19
N VAL A 235 -50.49 27.39 15.07
CA VAL A 235 -50.75 25.95 14.83
C VAL A 235 -49.80 25.13 13.91
N GLN A 236 -49.40 23.95 14.42
CA GLN A 236 -48.62 22.91 13.71
C GLN A 236 -49.45 22.26 12.57
N PRO A 237 -48.80 21.71 11.54
CA PRO A 237 -48.39 20.31 11.63
C PRO A 237 -46.92 20.06 11.23
N GLU A 238 -46.49 18.82 11.41
CA GLU A 238 -45.12 18.36 11.17
C GLU A 238 -44.71 18.43 9.69
N ASP A 239 -43.98 19.46 9.29
CA ASP A 239 -43.22 19.42 8.04
C ASP A 239 -42.08 18.41 8.17
N ARG A 240 -42.32 17.20 7.61
CA ARG A 240 -41.29 16.21 7.36
C ARG A 240 -40.27 16.82 6.40
N ASP A 241 -39.10 17.17 6.94
CA ASP A 241 -37.93 17.62 6.19
C ASP A 241 -37.67 16.65 5.02
N GLN A 242 -37.98 17.07 3.79
CA GLN A 242 -37.98 16.19 2.62
C GLN A 242 -36.55 15.76 2.31
N GLY A 243 -36.22 14.53 2.72
CA GLY A 243 -34.90 13.92 2.51
C GLY A 243 -34.48 14.00 1.03
N MET A 244 -33.18 14.22 0.80
CA MET A 244 -32.64 14.37 -0.55
C MET A 244 -33.01 13.18 -1.44
N ASN A 245 -33.62 13.48 -2.58
CA ASN A 245 -33.94 12.50 -3.63
C ASN A 245 -32.70 11.67 -4.01
N LEU A 246 -32.85 10.36 -4.32
CA LEU A 246 -31.71 9.45 -4.61
C LEU A 246 -30.68 10.04 -5.57
N ARG A 247 -31.13 10.68 -6.65
CA ARG A 247 -30.27 11.32 -7.67
C ARG A 247 -29.42 12.46 -7.11
N GLN A 248 -29.91 13.18 -6.10
CA GLN A 248 -29.17 14.21 -5.37
C GLN A 248 -28.23 13.58 -4.35
N LEU A 249 -28.66 12.51 -3.68
CA LEU A 249 -27.83 11.77 -2.72
C LEU A 249 -26.60 11.17 -3.40
N VAL A 250 -26.74 10.48 -4.54
CA VAL A 250 -25.61 9.89 -5.29
C VAL A 250 -24.58 10.96 -5.69
N ARG A 251 -25.05 12.14 -6.13
CA ARG A 251 -24.21 13.28 -6.53
C ARG A 251 -23.57 14.06 -5.38
N ALA A 252 -24.03 13.89 -4.14
CA ALA A 252 -23.51 14.63 -2.99
C ALA A 252 -22.11 14.14 -2.54
N LYS A 253 -21.30 15.05 -1.97
CA LYS A 253 -19.98 14.71 -1.40
C LYS A 253 -20.11 13.68 -0.27
N ARG A 254 -19.14 12.76 -0.15
CA ARG A 254 -19.15 11.59 0.77
C ARG A 254 -19.71 11.88 2.17
N ASN A 255 -19.27 12.97 2.80
CA ASN A 255 -19.68 13.32 4.17
C ASN A 255 -21.15 13.71 4.26
N LYS A 256 -21.69 14.39 3.24
CA LYS A 256 -23.12 14.75 3.14
C LYS A 256 -23.99 13.52 2.85
N ARG A 257 -23.50 12.56 2.05
CA ARG A 257 -24.19 11.26 1.88
C ARG A 257 -24.32 10.51 3.19
N LEU A 258 -23.24 10.44 3.95
CA LEU A 258 -23.23 9.75 5.25
C LEU A 258 -24.06 10.47 6.32
N SER A 259 -24.22 11.80 6.27
CA SER A 259 -25.14 12.50 7.18
C SER A 259 -26.60 12.23 6.85
N GLU A 260 -26.99 12.26 5.57
CA GLU A 260 -28.37 11.97 5.18
C GLU A 260 -28.75 10.50 5.38
N ILE A 261 -27.88 9.54 5.02
CA ILE A 261 -28.10 8.10 5.28
C ILE A 261 -28.26 7.81 6.78
N LYS A 262 -27.59 8.56 7.66
CA LYS A 262 -27.74 8.45 9.12
C LYS A 262 -29.03 9.05 9.68
N LYS A 263 -29.75 9.88 8.91
CA LYS A 263 -31.07 10.41 9.30
C LYS A 263 -32.22 9.46 8.92
N LEU A 264 -32.00 8.57 7.94
CA LEU A 264 -33.02 7.62 7.49
C LEU A 264 -33.40 6.63 8.60
N SER A 265 -34.69 6.34 8.71
CA SER A 265 -35.21 5.29 9.57
C SER A 265 -34.82 3.90 9.06
N LYS A 266 -34.88 2.88 9.94
CA LYS A 266 -34.59 1.49 9.57
C LYS A 266 -35.47 0.99 8.42
N SER A 267 -36.73 1.40 8.37
CA SER A 267 -37.69 1.09 7.30
C SER A 267 -37.29 1.70 5.95
N GLU A 268 -36.85 2.97 5.94
CA GLU A 268 -36.39 3.64 4.73
C GLU A 268 -35.07 3.05 4.22
N ILE A 269 -34.17 2.64 5.13
CA ILE A 269 -32.94 1.92 4.76
C ILE A 269 -33.26 0.55 4.16
N SER A 270 -34.23 -0.20 4.70
CA SER A 270 -34.68 -1.47 4.12
C SER A 270 -35.27 -1.28 2.72
N SER A 271 -36.18 -0.31 2.54
CA SER A 271 -36.76 0.03 1.23
C SER A 271 -35.67 0.42 0.23
N LEU A 272 -34.67 1.21 0.66
CA LEU A 272 -33.57 1.63 -0.20
C LEU A 272 -32.65 0.46 -0.61
N VAL A 273 -32.46 -0.54 0.25
CA VAL A 273 -31.72 -1.77 -0.09
C VAL A 273 -32.49 -2.61 -1.11
N GLU A 274 -33.82 -2.73 -0.94
CA GLU A 274 -34.71 -3.42 -1.88
C GLU A 274 -34.71 -2.72 -3.26
N ASP A 275 -34.81 -1.38 -3.28
CA ASP A 275 -34.67 -0.58 -4.51
C ASP A 275 -33.32 -0.79 -5.21
N PHE A 276 -32.22 -0.89 -4.45
CA PHE A 276 -30.90 -1.18 -5.02
C PHE A 276 -30.78 -2.60 -5.58
N GLN A 277 -31.42 -3.60 -4.94
CA GLN A 277 -31.45 -4.98 -5.44
C GLN A 277 -32.26 -5.05 -6.73
N ASN A 278 -33.47 -4.48 -6.75
CA ASN A 278 -34.32 -4.40 -7.93
C ASN A 278 -33.64 -3.67 -9.11
N ALA A 279 -32.93 -2.57 -8.85
CA ALA A 279 -32.18 -1.85 -9.88
C ALA A 279 -30.96 -2.62 -10.42
N LEU A 280 -30.32 -3.44 -9.57
CA LEU A 280 -29.21 -4.31 -9.99
C LEU A 280 -29.73 -5.47 -10.87
N GLU A 281 -30.85 -6.08 -10.50
CA GLU A 281 -31.51 -7.11 -11.30
C GLU A 281 -31.99 -6.58 -12.65
N GLN A 282 -32.61 -5.39 -12.70
CA GLN A 282 -32.97 -4.73 -13.95
C GLN A 282 -31.76 -4.50 -14.85
N LYS A 283 -30.63 -4.02 -14.30
CA LYS A 283 -29.39 -3.84 -15.08
C LYS A 283 -28.85 -5.17 -15.60
N HIS A 284 -28.90 -6.25 -14.81
CA HIS A 284 -28.46 -7.57 -15.27
C HIS A 284 -29.36 -8.11 -16.40
N GLU A 285 -30.66 -7.88 -16.33
CA GLU A 285 -31.60 -8.24 -17.40
C GLU A 285 -31.37 -7.40 -18.67
N GLU A 286 -31.09 -6.10 -18.54
CA GLU A 286 -30.64 -5.24 -19.66
C GLU A 286 -29.34 -5.74 -20.28
N ASP A 287 -28.31 -6.06 -19.48
CA ASP A 287 -27.03 -6.61 -19.95
C ASP A 287 -27.24 -7.97 -20.67
N ILE A 288 -28.15 -8.82 -20.19
CA ILE A 288 -28.51 -10.09 -20.84
C ILE A 288 -29.24 -9.84 -22.18
N GLN A 289 -30.16 -8.88 -22.23
CA GLN A 289 -30.89 -8.53 -23.45
C GLN A 289 -29.96 -7.94 -24.52
N ASP A 290 -29.00 -7.11 -24.14
CA ASP A 290 -27.94 -6.59 -25.02
C ASP A 290 -27.05 -7.72 -25.57
N LEU A 291 -26.67 -8.69 -24.73
CA LEU A 291 -25.93 -9.88 -25.19
C LEU A 291 -26.77 -10.71 -26.18
N VAL A 292 -28.05 -10.95 -25.90
CA VAL A 292 -28.97 -11.65 -26.82
C VAL A 292 -29.16 -10.87 -28.13
N ALA A 293 -29.21 -9.55 -28.09
CA ALA A 293 -29.27 -8.70 -29.28
C ALA A 293 -27.98 -8.83 -30.12
N GLN A 294 -26.80 -8.76 -29.50
CA GLN A 294 -25.52 -8.93 -30.18
C GLN A 294 -25.34 -10.34 -30.77
N ILE A 295 -25.82 -11.39 -30.11
CA ILE A 295 -25.81 -12.76 -30.61
C ILE A 295 -26.70 -12.88 -31.87
N LYS A 296 -27.90 -12.29 -31.84
CA LYS A 296 -28.82 -12.24 -33.00
C LYS A 296 -28.26 -11.42 -34.16
N GLU A 297 -27.70 -10.24 -33.89
CA GLU A 297 -27.11 -9.36 -34.91
C GLU A 297 -25.92 -10.02 -35.62
N LYS A 298 -25.07 -10.73 -34.87
CA LYS A 298 -23.91 -11.45 -35.42
C LYS A 298 -24.27 -12.81 -36.04
N GLY A 299 -25.54 -13.23 -35.97
CA GLY A 299 -26.04 -14.48 -36.53
C GLY A 299 -25.45 -15.74 -35.91
N ILE A 300 -24.88 -15.67 -34.70
CA ILE A 300 -24.19 -16.78 -34.04
C ILE A 300 -25.22 -17.61 -33.29
N THR A 301 -25.20 -18.93 -33.46
CA THR A 301 -26.07 -19.82 -32.67
C THR A 301 -25.47 -20.06 -31.28
N LEU A 302 -26.32 -20.26 -30.27
CA LEU A 302 -25.85 -20.58 -28.90
C LEU A 302 -24.99 -21.86 -28.86
N ALA A 303 -25.20 -22.78 -29.79
CA ALA A 303 -24.39 -24.00 -29.96
C ALA A 303 -22.94 -23.68 -30.36
N GLU A 304 -22.71 -22.78 -31.32
CA GLU A 304 -21.35 -22.36 -31.75
C GLU A 304 -20.60 -21.58 -30.66
N ILE A 305 -21.33 -20.98 -29.71
CA ILE A 305 -20.74 -20.32 -28.54
C ILE A 305 -20.30 -21.36 -27.50
N GLN A 306 -21.12 -22.40 -27.26
CA GLN A 306 -20.72 -23.51 -26.38
C GLN A 306 -19.54 -24.31 -26.95
N GLU A 307 -19.52 -24.61 -28.25
CA GLU A 307 -18.40 -25.32 -28.91
C GLU A 307 -17.06 -24.56 -28.88
N ARG A 308 -17.08 -23.25 -28.56
CA ARG A 308 -15.87 -22.42 -28.36
C ARG A 308 -15.49 -22.19 -26.89
N LEU A 309 -16.30 -22.65 -25.94
CA LEU A 309 -16.08 -22.49 -24.51
C LEU A 309 -15.72 -23.81 -23.79
N GLU A 310 -15.98 -24.96 -24.42
CA GLU A 310 -15.38 -26.26 -24.09
C GLU A 310 -13.98 -26.44 -24.71
#